data_AF-A0A2T3II07-F1
#
_entry.id   AF-A0A2T3II07-F1
#
_cell.length_a   1.000
_cell.length_b   1.000
_cell.length_c   1.000
_cell.angle_alpha   90.00
_cell.angle_beta   90.00
_cell.angle_gamma   90.00
#
_symmetry.space_group_name_H-M   'P 1'
#
loop_
_entity.id
_entity.type
_entity.pdbx_description
1 polymer ?
#
loop_
_entity_poly.entity_id
_entity_poly.type
_entity_poly.pdbx_seq_one_letter_code
_entity_poly.pdbx_strand_id
1 'polypeptide(L)' 'MDIKHLTTGMWVESCHGVGKVIGIDHQHHSVIIEHHHDHQLQSIDIVDLIDQPQLHNGCDRYY' A
#
# COMPACT_ATOMS: atom_id res chain seq x y z
N MET A 1 0.24 4.77 -7.38
CA MET A 1 -0.89 4.26 -6.57
C MET A 1 -1.93 5.36 -6.37
N ASP A 2 -3.23 5.04 -6.40
CA ASP A 2 -4.30 5.99 -6.02
C ASP A 2 -4.82 5.61 -4.63
N ILE A 3 -5.05 6.61 -3.77
CA ILE A 3 -5.53 6.41 -2.39
C ILE A 3 -6.82 5.59 -2.32
N LYS A 4 -7.66 5.69 -3.35
CA LYS A 4 -8.96 4.99 -3.41
C LYS A 4 -8.82 3.48 -3.58
N HIS A 5 -7.65 3.01 -4.00
CA HIS A 5 -7.37 1.58 -4.12
C HIS A 5 -6.71 1.01 -2.86
N LEU A 6 -6.36 1.85 -1.88
CA LEU A 6 -5.80 1.42 -0.61
C LEU A 6 -6.93 1.05 0.35
N THR A 7 -6.72 -0.05 1.08
CA THR A 7 -7.65 -0.52 2.11
C THR A 7 -6.87 -0.95 3.34
N THR A 8 -7.46 -0.76 4.52
CA THR A 8 -6.87 -1.25 5.77
C THR A 8 -6.72 -2.77 5.70
N GLY A 9 -5.55 -3.27 6.11
CA GLY A 9 -5.18 -4.68 6.04
C GLY A 9 -4.37 -5.04 4.78
N MET A 10 -4.33 -4.17 3.77
CA MET A 10 -3.50 -4.34 2.59
C MET A 10 -2.01 -4.25 2.94
N TRP A 11 -1.20 -5.07 2.29
CA TRP A 11 0.25 -4.95 2.34
C TRP A 11 0.72 -4.02 1.23
N VAL A 12 1.58 -3.07 1.59
CA VAL A 12 2.10 -2.06 0.67
C VAL A 12 3.61 -1.96 0.83
N GLU A 13 4.28 -1.64 -0.27
CA GLU A 13 5.72 -1.40 -0.30
C GLU A 13 5.99 0.10 -0.40
N SER A 14 7.03 0.53 0.29
CA SER A 14 7.57 1.89 0.24
C SER A 14 9.09 1.83 0.12
N CYS A 15 9.73 2.98 -0.09
CA CYS A 15 11.19 3.09 -0.03
C CYS A 15 11.79 2.66 1.32
N HIS A 16 11.00 2.61 2.40
CA HIS A 16 11.41 2.17 3.72
C HIS A 16 11.10 0.69 4.01
N GLY A 17 10.59 -0.05 3.02
CA GLY A 17 10.24 -1.45 3.13
C GLY A 17 8.73 -1.71 3.06
N VAL A 18 8.34 -2.91 3.49
CA VAL A 18 6.98 -3.44 3.36
C VAL A 18 6.26 -3.35 4.70
N GLY A 19 5.02 -2.82 4.67
CA GLY A 19 4.18 -2.74 5.86
C GLY A 19 2.70 -2.94 5.55
N LYS A 20 1.93 -3.16 6.61
CA LYS A 20 0.49 -3.38 6.55
C LYS A 20 -0.24 -2.07 6.81
N VAL A 21 -1.14 -1.68 5.92
CA VAL A 21 -1.97 -0.48 6.11
C VAL A 21 -2.89 -0.69 7.30
N ILE A 22 -2.74 0.15 8.32
CA ILE A 22 -3.62 0.16 9.51
C ILE A 22 -4.54 1.38 9.54
N GLY A 23 -4.25 2.41 8.75
CA GLY A 23 -5.06 3.62 8.63
C GLY A 23 -4.77 4.37 7.34
N ILE A 24 -5.74 5.14 6.87
CA ILE A 24 -5.64 5.95 5.66
C ILE A 24 -6.08 7.36 6.03
N ASP A 25 -5.22 8.34 5.78
CA ASP A 25 -5.51 9.76 5.96
C ASP A 25 -5.79 10.40 4.60
N HIS A 26 -7.07 10.63 4.35
CA HIS A 26 -7.55 11.26 3.12
C HIS A 26 -7.32 12.78 3.10
N GLN A 27 -7.13 13.43 4.25
CA GLN A 27 -6.90 14.87 4.32
C GLN A 27 -5.48 15.21 3.88
N HIS A 28 -4.50 14.36 4.26
CA HIS A 28 -3.09 14.56 3.95
C HIS A 28 -2.56 13.67 2.83
N HIS A 29 -3.42 12.86 2.20
CA HIS A 29 -3.01 11.89 1.16
C HIS A 29 -1.87 10.96 1.63
N SER A 30 -1.97 10.46 2.86
CA SER A 30 -0.98 9.57 3.45
C SER A 30 -1.62 8.31 4.00
N VAL A 31 -0.84 7.24 4.12
CA VAL A 31 -1.24 6.01 4.78
C VAL A 31 -0.38 5.74 6.00
N ILE A 32 -1.00 5.16 7.02
CA ILE A 32 -0.32 4.69 8.20
C ILE A 32 -0.10 3.18 8.02
N ILE A 33 1.15 2.77 7.99
CA ILE A 33 1.56 1.38 7.90
C ILE A 33 2.17 0.91 9.21
N GLU A 34 1.97 -0.37 9.52
CA GLU A 34 2.69 -1.10 10.55
C GLU A 34 3.76 -1.98 9.90
N HIS A 35 5.00 -1.82 10.32
CA HIS A 35 6.13 -2.65 9.88
C HIS A 35 6.04 -4.06 10.45
N HIS A 36 6.31 -5.07 9.61
CA HIS A 36 6.23 -6.47 10.03
C HIS A 36 7.27 -6.88 11.08
N HIS A 37 8.45 -6.28 11.05
CA HIS A 37 9.58 -6.74 11.87
C HIS A 37 9.59 -6.19 13.29
N ASP A 38 9.12 -4.96 13.48
CA ASP A 38 9.26 -4.23 14.74
C ASP A 38 7.95 -3.58 15.21
N HIS A 39 6.83 -3.80 14.49
CA HIS A 39 5.53 -3.21 14.77
C HIS A 39 5.54 -1.68 14.85
N GLN A 40 6.55 -1.02 14.27
CA GLN A 40 6.59 0.43 14.24
C GLN A 40 5.54 0.97 13.27
N LEU A 41 4.90 2.07 13.69
CA LEU A 41 3.93 2.78 12.86
C LEU A 41 4.63 3.89 12.10
N GLN A 42 4.38 3.96 10.79
CA GLN A 42 4.93 4.99 9.93
C GLN A 42 3.84 5.60 9.06
N SER A 43 3.81 6.93 8.98
CA SER A 43 3.00 7.66 8.00
C SER A 43 3.81 7.84 6.72
N ILE A 44 3.25 7.41 5.59
CA ILE A 44 3.90 7.45 4.28
C ILE A 44 2.95 8.16 3.31
N ASP A 45 3.49 9.14 2.57
CA ASP A 45 2.74 9.79 1.49
C ASP A 45 2.51 8.79 0.36
N ILE A 46 1.35 8.89 -0.28
CA ILE A 46 0.96 7.99 -1.36
C ILE A 46 1.84 8.14 -2.60
N VAL A 47 2.55 9.26 -2.73
CA VAL A 47 3.58 9.42 -3.76
C VAL A 47 4.85 8.61 -3.49
N ASP A 48 5.12 8.28 -2.22
CA ASP A 48 6.30 7.50 -1.78
C ASP A 48 6.00 6.00 -1.70
N LEU A 49 4.72 5.62 -1.79
CA LEU A 49 4.30 4.23 -1.97
C LEU A 49 4.79 3.74 -3.33
N ILE A 50 5.56 2.65 -3.30
CA ILE A 50 6.00 1.97 -4.51
C ILE A 50 4.76 1.25 -5.05
N ASP A 51 4.20 1.82 -6.11
CA ASP A 51 3.14 1.17 -6.86
C ASP A 51 3.71 -0.13 -7.42
N GLN A 52 3.38 -1.25 -6.78
CA GLN A 52 3.60 -2.57 -7.34
C GLN A 52 2.31 -2.98 -8.05
N PRO A 53 2.17 -2.75 -9.37
CA PRO A 53 1.06 -3.27 -10.15
C PRO A 53 1.24 -4.80 -10.29
N GLN A 54 1.07 -5.55 -9.21
CA GLN A 54 1.12 -7.01 -9.25
C GLN A 54 -0.17 -7.54 -9.87
N LEU A 55 -0.06 -7.80 -11.18
CA LEU A 55 -0.85 -8.72 -12.01
C LEU A 55 -2.38 -8.55 -12.04
N HIS A 56 -2.85 -7.85 -13.06
CA HIS A 56 -3.96 -8.37 -13.89
C HIS A 56 -3.92 -7.78 -15.31
N ASN A 57 -2.82 -7.99 -16.02
CA ASN A 57 -2.84 -7.95 -17.49
C ASN A 57 -2.77 -9.39 -17.97
N GLY A 58 -3.92 -10.02 -18.17
CA GLY A 58 -4.04 -11.29 -18.86
C GLY A 58 -4.44 -12.48 -17.99
N CYS A 59 -5.68 -12.48 -17.51
CA CYS A 59 -6.44 -13.73 -17.46
C CYS A 59 -7.58 -13.64 -18.50
N ASP A 60 -7.23 -13.19 -19.70
CA ASP A 60 -8.09 -13.37 -20.87
C ASP A 60 -7.98 -14.83 -21.31
N ARG A 61 -9.05 -15.57 -21.05
CA ARG A 61 -9.45 -16.82 -21.72
C ARG A 61 -8.45 -17.98 -21.71
N TYR A 62 -8.83 -19.03 -20.97
CA TYR A 62 -8.58 -20.39 -21.45
C TYR A 62 -9.93 -21.09 -21.67
N TYR A 63 -10.03 -21.63 -22.89
CA TYR A 63 -11.10 -22.35 -23.59
C TYR A 63 -12.19 -23.04 -22.76
#